data_AF-A0A7S0B356-F1
#
_entry.id   AF-A0A7S0B356-F1
#
_cell.length_a   1.000
_cell.length_b   1.000
_cell.length_c   1.000
_cell.angle_alpha   90.00
_cell.angle_beta   90.00
_cell.angle_gamma   90.00
#
_symmetry.space_group_name_H-M   'P 1'
#
loop_
_entity.id
_entity.type
_entity.pdbx_description
1 polymer ?
#
loop_
_entity_poly.entity_id
_entity_poly.type
_entity_poly.pdbx_seq_one_letter_code
_entity_poly.pdbx_strand_id
1 'polypeptide(L)'
;IREYPPPVEEPLAEGRGDEDGLEEEERPPEVPTHTPSATASFLELMLPMDSPLRDITIAPADLDFGSCSTLTMNEKQSVVITNRTSQKVAVVWMLPGETRVPCTPDEKALFSVYPVQCDIKPRGSQEFTVSFRPQSEKGYEGEILEAVVFQKINRNFRLVNLSRFTPPWTVAIKGMGHTMGGTRNDPRLDISESNIRFRACHAGDRSYQVAMLTNPGDTRISYRILPPADATELSTSDLGRPSSVPFRAWPTQGIILP
;
A
#
# COMPACT_ATOMS: atom_id res chain seq x y z
N ILE A 1 -42.73 15.47 -21.47
CA ILE A 1 -42.52 14.11 -22.02
C ILE A 1 -43.87 13.42 -21.94
N ARG A 2 -44.43 13.01 -23.08
CA ARG A 2 -45.77 12.40 -23.17
C ARG A 2 -45.70 11.00 -22.53
N GLU A 3 -46.53 10.77 -21.52
CA GLU A 3 -46.73 9.45 -20.90
C GLU A 3 -47.64 8.62 -21.81
N TYR A 4 -47.17 7.44 -22.21
CA TYR A 4 -47.99 6.42 -22.86
C TYR A 4 -48.53 5.47 -21.79
N PRO A 5 -49.83 5.09 -21.85
CA PRO A 5 -50.36 4.05 -20.97
C PRO A 5 -49.87 2.66 -21.42
N PRO A 6 -49.83 1.66 -20.51
CA PRO A 6 -49.34 0.33 -20.83
C PRO A 6 -50.32 -0.43 -21.76
N PRO A 7 -49.84 -1.39 -22.56
CA PRO A 7 -50.68 -2.15 -23.48
C PRO A 7 -51.60 -3.13 -22.73
N VAL A 8 -52.79 -3.37 -23.29
CA VAL A 8 -53.81 -4.30 -22.81
C VAL A 8 -53.38 -5.74 -23.09
N GLU A 9 -53.46 -6.62 -22.09
CA GLU A 9 -53.24 -8.06 -22.25
C GLU A 9 -54.41 -8.71 -23.00
N GLU A 10 -54.15 -9.33 -24.15
CA GLU A 10 -55.10 -10.23 -24.83
C GLU A 10 -54.84 -11.69 -24.43
N PRO A 11 -55.89 -12.53 -24.36
CA PRO A 11 -55.79 -13.88 -23.81
C PRO A 11 -55.12 -14.86 -24.78
N LEU A 12 -54.38 -15.79 -24.17
CA LEU A 12 -53.63 -16.90 -24.77
C LEU A 12 -54.45 -17.69 -25.81
N ALA A 13 -53.94 -17.76 -27.05
CA ALA A 13 -54.38 -18.72 -28.04
C ALA A 13 -53.40 -19.91 -28.06
N GLU A 14 -53.92 -21.10 -27.76
CA GLU A 14 -53.20 -22.37 -27.83
C GLU A 14 -52.94 -22.80 -29.28
N GLY A 15 -51.70 -23.22 -29.54
CA GLY A 15 -51.39 -24.32 -30.45
C GLY A 15 -50.81 -23.98 -31.82
N ARG A 16 -49.51 -24.24 -31.99
CA ARG A 16 -48.94 -25.28 -32.88
C ARG A 16 -47.42 -25.16 -32.89
N GLY A 17 -46.75 -26.30 -32.71
CA GLY A 17 -45.31 -26.39 -32.57
C GLY A 17 -44.56 -26.08 -33.86
N ASP A 18 -43.43 -25.44 -33.68
CA ASP A 18 -42.25 -25.59 -34.52
C ASP A 18 -41.08 -25.83 -33.57
N GLU A 19 -40.47 -27.01 -33.69
CA GLU A 19 -39.28 -27.44 -32.98
C GLU A 19 -38.07 -26.72 -33.57
N ASP A 20 -37.81 -25.48 -33.16
CA ASP A 20 -36.53 -24.83 -33.40
C ASP A 20 -35.61 -25.06 -32.19
N GLY A 21 -34.60 -25.90 -32.40
CA GLY A 21 -33.57 -26.22 -31.43
C GLY A 21 -32.85 -24.96 -30.95
N LEU A 22 -33.14 -24.58 -29.70
CA LEU A 22 -32.30 -23.66 -28.95
C LEU A 22 -30.96 -24.37 -28.72
N GLU A 23 -29.92 -23.93 -29.43
CA GLU A 23 -28.54 -24.24 -29.07
C GLU A 23 -28.36 -23.83 -27.59
N GLU A 24 -28.21 -24.82 -26.70
CA GLU A 24 -27.81 -24.58 -25.32
C GLU A 24 -26.49 -23.82 -25.38
N GLU A 25 -26.53 -22.53 -25.02
CA GLU A 25 -25.33 -21.73 -24.81
C GLU A 25 -24.53 -22.43 -23.71
N GLU A 26 -23.51 -23.17 -24.13
CA GLU A 26 -22.68 -24.04 -23.30
C GLU A 26 -22.08 -23.17 -22.19
N ARG A 27 -22.68 -23.24 -20.99
CA ARG A 27 -22.19 -22.51 -19.83
C ARG A 27 -20.72 -22.88 -19.67
N PRO A 28 -19.79 -21.92 -19.70
CA PRO A 28 -18.38 -22.23 -19.53
C PRO A 28 -18.24 -22.99 -18.20
N PRO A 29 -17.40 -24.05 -18.16
CA PRO A 29 -17.27 -24.87 -16.96
C PRO A 29 -16.97 -23.97 -15.76
N GLU A 30 -17.79 -24.11 -14.70
CA GLU A 30 -17.55 -23.40 -13.44
C GLU A 30 -16.16 -23.79 -12.95
N VAL A 31 -15.19 -22.90 -13.16
CA VAL A 31 -13.85 -23.07 -12.62
C VAL A 31 -14.02 -23.10 -11.11
N PRO A 32 -13.57 -24.15 -10.40
CA PRO A 32 -13.65 -24.20 -8.95
C PRO A 32 -12.96 -22.96 -8.38
N THR A 33 -13.75 -22.02 -7.86
CA THR A 33 -13.23 -20.86 -7.16
C THR A 33 -12.74 -21.37 -5.82
N HIS A 34 -11.44 -21.61 -5.72
CA HIS A 34 -10.83 -22.03 -4.47
C HIS A 34 -10.91 -20.87 -3.48
N THR A 35 -11.97 -20.83 -2.66
CA THR A 35 -12.11 -19.81 -1.62
C THR A 35 -10.91 -19.92 -0.70
N PRO A 36 -10.07 -18.87 -0.59
CA PRO A 36 -8.93 -18.91 0.31
C PRO A 36 -9.42 -19.11 1.75
N SER A 37 -8.72 -19.96 2.51
CA SER A 37 -8.93 -20.08 3.95
C SER A 37 -8.80 -18.71 4.61
N ALA A 38 -9.54 -18.46 5.70
CA ALA A 38 -9.40 -17.24 6.49
C ALA A 38 -7.94 -16.95 6.89
N THR A 39 -7.15 -18.00 7.16
CA THR A 39 -5.71 -17.87 7.45
C THR A 39 -4.93 -17.42 6.21
N ALA A 40 -5.25 -17.92 5.02
CA ALA A 40 -4.60 -17.52 3.78
C ALA A 40 -4.89 -16.03 3.47
N SER A 41 -6.15 -15.62 3.57
CA SER A 41 -6.54 -14.22 3.37
C SER A 41 -5.88 -13.29 4.40
N PHE A 42 -5.80 -13.70 5.68
CA PHE A 42 -5.11 -12.94 6.71
C PHE A 42 -3.62 -12.76 6.40
N LEU A 43 -2.93 -13.85 6.01
CA LEU A 43 -1.51 -13.80 5.68
C LEU A 43 -1.26 -12.92 4.45
N GLU A 44 -2.15 -12.96 3.45
CA GLU A 44 -2.08 -12.12 2.26
C GLU A 44 -2.25 -10.63 2.59
N LEU A 45 -3.20 -10.28 3.45
CA LEU A 45 -3.41 -8.89 3.92
C LEU A 45 -2.18 -8.35 4.65
N MET A 46 -1.45 -9.21 5.37
CA MET A 46 -0.28 -8.86 6.17
C MET A 46 1.04 -8.87 5.38
N LEU A 47 1.02 -9.16 4.08
CA LEU A 47 2.23 -9.10 3.26
C LEU A 47 2.78 -7.67 3.20
N PRO A 48 4.10 -7.48 3.22
CA PRO A 48 4.72 -6.20 2.90
C PRO A 48 4.24 -5.65 1.55
N MET A 49 4.17 -4.33 1.41
CA MET A 49 3.70 -3.66 0.18
C MET A 49 4.63 -3.87 -1.02
N ASP A 50 5.90 -4.21 -0.76
CA ASP A 50 6.93 -4.54 -1.75
C ASP A 50 7.03 -6.05 -2.01
N SER A 51 6.23 -6.88 -1.33
CA SER A 51 6.29 -8.34 -1.41
C SER A 51 6.06 -8.84 -2.84
N PRO A 52 6.92 -9.70 -3.40
CA PRO A 52 6.77 -10.23 -4.75
C PRO A 52 5.54 -11.14 -4.89
N LEU A 53 4.93 -11.55 -3.77
CA LEU A 53 3.69 -12.34 -3.75
C LEU A 53 2.44 -11.49 -4.03
N ARG A 54 2.55 -10.16 -4.02
CA ARG A 54 1.45 -9.26 -4.37
C ARG A 54 1.41 -9.00 -5.88
N ASP A 55 0.20 -8.95 -6.42
CA ASP A 55 -0.06 -8.57 -7.81
C ASP A 55 0.39 -7.16 -8.13
N ILE A 56 0.20 -6.23 -7.19
CA ILE A 56 0.66 -4.85 -7.27
C ILE A 56 1.59 -4.61 -6.09
N THR A 57 2.80 -4.12 -6.36
CA THR A 57 3.71 -3.66 -5.31
C THR A 57 4.08 -2.22 -5.46
N ILE A 58 4.50 -1.63 -4.34
CA ILE A 58 5.03 -0.28 -4.28
C ILE A 58 6.35 -0.29 -3.50
N ALA A 59 7.35 0.44 -3.99
CA ALA A 59 8.65 0.56 -3.34
C ALA A 59 9.25 1.96 -3.57
N PRO A 60 9.95 2.56 -2.60
CA PRO A 60 10.14 2.06 -1.23
C PRO A 60 8.83 2.11 -0.40
N ALA A 61 8.80 1.39 0.73
CA ALA A 61 7.64 1.35 1.63
C ALA A 61 7.46 2.65 2.44
N ASP A 62 8.55 3.41 2.59
CA ASP A 62 8.60 4.68 3.29
C ASP A 62 9.46 5.69 2.51
N LEU A 63 9.08 6.96 2.62
CA LEU A 63 9.78 8.11 2.08
C LEU A 63 10.10 9.06 3.23
N ASP A 64 11.38 9.29 3.47
CA ASP A 64 11.87 10.17 4.53
C ASP A 64 12.59 11.35 3.90
N PHE A 65 11.95 12.52 3.94
CA PHE A 65 12.46 13.77 3.38
C PHE A 65 13.39 14.50 4.35
N GLY A 66 13.62 13.97 5.56
CA GLY A 66 14.51 14.56 6.55
C GLY A 66 14.15 16.00 6.89
N SER A 67 15.19 16.82 7.11
CA SER A 67 15.04 18.23 7.44
C SER A 67 14.71 19.06 6.21
N CYS A 68 13.54 19.68 6.24
CA CYS A 68 12.96 20.50 5.21
C CYS A 68 12.68 21.92 5.72
N SER A 69 12.37 22.85 4.82
CA SER A 69 11.91 24.19 5.15
C SER A 69 10.52 24.42 4.58
N THR A 70 9.73 25.24 5.25
CA THR A 70 8.42 25.72 4.74
C THR A 70 8.58 26.71 3.58
N LEU A 71 9.78 27.32 3.43
CA LEU A 71 10.04 28.40 2.48
C LEU A 71 10.73 27.96 1.19
N THR A 72 11.37 26.77 1.17
CA THR A 72 12.13 26.28 0.01
C THR A 72 11.47 25.05 -0.59
N MET A 73 11.63 24.85 -1.90
CA MET A 73 11.27 23.58 -2.53
C MET A 73 12.12 22.46 -1.94
N ASN A 74 11.46 21.45 -1.38
CA ASN A 74 12.12 20.29 -0.79
C ASN A 74 12.60 19.31 -1.86
N GLU A 75 13.54 18.47 -1.46
CA GLU A 75 14.03 17.38 -2.28
C GLU A 75 12.88 16.47 -2.73
N LYS A 76 12.97 15.97 -3.96
CA LYS A 76 11.96 15.08 -4.53
C LYS A 76 12.45 13.65 -4.40
N GLN A 77 11.56 12.75 -4.03
CA GLN A 77 11.86 11.32 -3.98
C GLN A 77 11.00 10.56 -4.97
N SER A 78 11.46 9.38 -5.37
CA SER A 78 10.77 8.52 -6.31
C SER A 78 10.11 7.34 -5.59
N VAL A 79 8.89 7.00 -6.00
CA VAL A 79 8.26 5.73 -5.66
C VAL A 79 7.87 5.00 -6.94
N VAL A 80 8.08 3.68 -6.96
CA VAL A 80 7.78 2.82 -8.11
C VAL A 80 6.63 1.90 -7.77
N ILE A 81 5.57 1.95 -8.57
CA ILE A 81 4.49 0.96 -8.53
C ILE A 81 4.73 -0.04 -9.65
N THR A 82 4.71 -1.33 -9.31
CA THR A 82 4.91 -2.43 -10.25
C THR A 82 3.64 -3.24 -10.38
N ASN A 83 3.17 -3.38 -11.62
CA ASN A 83 2.06 -4.24 -12.00
C ASN A 83 2.59 -5.62 -12.39
N ARG A 84 2.39 -6.63 -11.55
CA ARG A 84 2.69 -8.03 -11.87
C ARG A 84 1.51 -8.76 -12.51
N THR A 85 0.36 -8.13 -12.70
CA THR A 85 -0.76 -8.80 -13.38
C THR A 85 -0.50 -8.94 -14.89
N SER A 86 -1.28 -9.79 -15.55
CA SER A 86 -1.31 -9.92 -17.01
C SER A 86 -2.13 -8.83 -17.71
N GLN A 87 -2.80 -7.95 -16.96
CA GLN A 87 -3.67 -6.92 -17.49
C GLN A 87 -3.09 -5.52 -17.28
N LYS A 88 -3.53 -4.58 -18.11
CA LYS A 88 -3.20 -3.17 -17.93
C LYS A 88 -3.98 -2.63 -16.74
N VAL A 89 -3.32 -1.91 -15.85
CA VAL A 89 -3.95 -1.29 -14.68
C VAL A 89 -3.91 0.24 -14.78
N ALA A 90 -4.87 0.91 -14.15
CA ALA A 90 -4.85 2.33 -13.89
C ALA A 90 -4.52 2.56 -12.41
N VAL A 91 -3.70 3.58 -12.15
CA VAL A 91 -3.34 4.03 -10.80
C VAL A 91 -3.85 5.45 -10.63
N VAL A 92 -4.46 5.72 -9.47
CA VAL A 92 -4.88 7.05 -9.05
C VAL A 92 -4.44 7.27 -7.60
N TRP A 93 -3.59 8.27 -7.36
CA TRP A 93 -3.23 8.70 -6.00
C TRP A 93 -4.39 9.41 -5.32
N MET A 94 -4.56 9.24 -4.02
CA MET A 94 -5.68 9.77 -3.22
C MET A 94 -5.25 11.01 -2.43
N LEU A 95 -5.02 12.11 -3.15
CA LEU A 95 -4.51 13.37 -2.60
C LEU A 95 -5.68 14.30 -2.20
N PRO A 96 -5.74 14.77 -0.94
CA PRO A 96 -6.79 15.67 -0.49
C PRO A 96 -6.80 16.98 -1.29
N GLY A 97 -7.98 17.35 -1.78
CA GLY A 97 -8.21 18.57 -2.57
C GLY A 97 -7.80 18.48 -4.04
N GLU A 98 -7.22 17.34 -4.48
CA GLU A 98 -6.82 17.12 -5.88
C GLU A 98 -7.59 15.95 -6.51
N THR A 99 -7.52 14.76 -5.91
CA THR A 99 -8.22 13.56 -6.42
C THR A 99 -9.27 13.00 -5.48
N ARG A 100 -9.21 13.36 -4.19
CA ARG A 100 -10.27 13.07 -3.22
C ARG A 100 -10.77 14.34 -2.55
N VAL A 101 -12.02 14.27 -2.11
CA VAL A 101 -12.62 15.33 -1.30
C VAL A 101 -11.91 15.36 0.07
N PRO A 102 -11.47 16.54 0.54
CA PRO A 102 -10.97 16.69 1.90
C PRO A 102 -12.00 16.24 2.94
N CYS A 103 -11.56 15.52 3.96
CA CYS A 103 -12.38 15.08 5.10
C CYS A 103 -12.71 16.25 6.03
N THR A 104 -11.83 17.26 6.11
CA THR A 104 -12.06 18.50 6.86
C THR A 104 -11.78 19.74 6.00
N PRO A 105 -12.39 20.90 6.30
CA PRO A 105 -12.17 22.12 5.52
C PRO A 105 -10.73 22.64 5.53
N ASP A 106 -9.95 22.28 6.55
CA ASP A 106 -8.58 22.69 6.79
C ASP A 106 -7.53 21.65 6.38
N GLU A 107 -7.96 20.47 5.92
CA GLU A 107 -7.06 19.42 5.45
C GLU A 107 -6.30 19.89 4.19
N LYS A 108 -4.98 19.86 4.27
CA LYS A 108 -4.06 20.19 3.18
C LYS A 108 -3.16 19.00 2.89
N ALA A 109 -2.89 18.75 1.62
CA ALA A 109 -1.98 17.69 1.21
C ALA A 109 -0.54 18.00 1.65
N LEU A 110 0.01 17.14 2.52
CA LEU A 110 1.41 17.21 2.95
C LEU A 110 2.38 16.80 1.85
N PHE A 111 1.90 16.03 0.87
CA PHE A 111 2.69 15.53 -0.23
C PHE A 111 2.01 15.84 -1.56
N SER A 112 2.81 16.06 -2.59
CA SER A 112 2.32 16.06 -3.97
C SER A 112 3.01 14.98 -4.78
N VAL A 113 2.26 14.34 -5.66
CA VAL A 113 2.73 13.21 -6.46
C VAL A 113 2.56 13.50 -7.95
N TYR A 114 3.58 13.20 -8.75
CA TYR A 114 3.53 13.34 -10.20
C TYR A 114 4.07 12.09 -10.91
N PRO A 115 3.35 11.50 -11.88
CA PRO A 115 1.99 11.87 -12.30
C PRO A 115 0.94 11.47 -11.25
N VAL A 116 -0.12 12.26 -11.09
CA VAL A 116 -1.20 11.98 -10.11
C VAL A 116 -1.99 10.71 -10.47
N GLN A 117 -2.11 10.44 -11.77
CA GLN A 117 -2.73 9.24 -12.31
C GLN A 117 -2.00 8.79 -13.56
N CYS A 118 -1.92 7.48 -13.78
CA CYS A 118 -1.35 6.93 -14.99
C CYS A 118 -1.85 5.50 -15.23
N ASP A 119 -1.58 4.98 -16.42
CA ASP A 119 -1.78 3.57 -16.69
C ASP A 119 -0.44 2.81 -16.69
N ILE A 120 -0.41 1.64 -16.07
CA ILE A 120 0.76 0.75 -16.06
C ILE A 120 0.46 -0.46 -16.94
N LYS A 121 1.35 -0.75 -17.89
CA LYS A 121 1.24 -1.92 -18.78
C LYS A 121 1.29 -3.24 -17.99
N PRO A 122 0.78 -4.35 -18.55
CA PRO A 122 1.00 -5.68 -17.99
C PRO A 122 2.48 -5.93 -17.71
N ARG A 123 2.81 -6.52 -16.55
CA ARG A 123 4.20 -6.80 -16.13
C ARG A 123 5.13 -5.57 -16.15
N GLY A 124 4.58 -4.36 -16.14
CA GLY A 124 5.33 -3.11 -16.19
C GLY A 124 5.41 -2.41 -14.83
N SER A 125 6.26 -1.38 -14.77
CA SER A 125 6.39 -0.50 -13.61
C SER A 125 6.28 0.96 -14.03
N GLN A 126 5.85 1.81 -13.10
CA GLN A 126 5.83 3.25 -13.28
C GLN A 126 6.42 3.93 -12.06
N GLU A 127 7.30 4.90 -12.32
CA GLU A 127 7.87 5.78 -11.32
C GLU A 127 7.01 7.02 -11.13
N PHE A 128 6.87 7.45 -9.88
CA PHE A 128 6.16 8.63 -9.44
C PHE A 128 7.10 9.48 -8.59
N THR A 129 7.13 10.77 -8.88
CA THR A 129 7.90 11.75 -8.12
C THR A 129 7.02 12.31 -7.01
N VAL A 130 7.49 12.19 -5.76
CA VAL A 130 6.84 12.67 -4.56
C VAL A 130 7.65 13.84 -4.00
N SER A 131 6.97 14.92 -3.61
CA SER A 131 7.60 16.03 -2.89
C SER A 131 6.83 16.36 -1.62
N PHE A 132 7.57 16.62 -0.55
CA PHE A 132 7.02 16.99 0.76
C PHE A 132 6.80 18.51 0.87
N ARG A 133 5.65 18.91 1.42
CA ARG A 133 5.21 20.29 1.62
C ARG A 133 4.76 20.48 3.08
N PRO A 134 5.72 20.74 4.01
CA PRO A 134 5.40 20.88 5.42
C PRO A 134 4.44 22.06 5.64
N GLN A 135 3.51 21.90 6.57
CA GLN A 135 2.51 22.92 6.93
C GLN A 135 2.84 23.63 8.23
N SER A 136 3.66 23.02 9.08
CA SER A 136 4.07 23.58 10.36
C SER A 136 5.59 23.76 10.48
N GLU A 137 6.01 24.79 11.20
CA GLU A 137 7.39 25.00 11.58
C GLU A 137 7.73 24.24 12.86
N LYS A 138 9.01 23.82 12.99
CA LYS A 138 9.52 23.09 14.17
C LYS A 138 8.68 21.86 14.52
N GLY A 139 8.25 21.14 13.48
CA GLY A 139 7.40 19.96 13.59
C GLY A 139 7.97 18.77 12.84
N TYR A 140 7.53 17.58 13.24
CA TYR A 140 7.54 16.40 12.38
C TYR A 140 6.14 16.24 11.82
N GLU A 141 6.06 15.99 10.52
CA GLU A 141 4.80 15.74 9.83
C GLU A 141 4.95 14.49 8.97
N GLY A 142 3.86 13.76 8.81
CA GLY A 142 3.83 12.55 8.02
C GLY A 142 2.41 12.11 7.74
N GLU A 143 2.25 11.38 6.65
CA GLU A 143 0.97 10.88 6.17
C GLU A 143 1.18 9.53 5.50
N ILE A 144 0.13 8.71 5.45
CA ILE A 144 0.08 7.55 4.59
C ILE A 144 -0.44 8.02 3.22
N LEU A 145 0.42 8.01 2.20
CA LEU A 145 -0.01 8.29 0.84
C LEU A 145 -0.61 7.01 0.27
N GLU A 146 -1.88 7.07 -0.12
CA GLU A 146 -2.60 5.94 -0.70
C GLU A 146 -2.80 6.13 -2.20
N ALA A 147 -2.72 5.03 -2.95
CA ALA A 147 -3.14 4.97 -4.35
C ALA A 147 -4.08 3.79 -4.56
N VAL A 148 -5.15 4.04 -5.32
CA VAL A 148 -6.08 3.01 -5.77
C VAL A 148 -5.64 2.54 -7.14
N VAL A 149 -5.54 1.22 -7.29
CA VAL A 149 -5.11 0.54 -8.51
C VAL A 149 -6.22 -0.39 -8.96
N PHE A 150 -6.64 -0.30 -10.21
CA PHE A 150 -7.69 -1.17 -10.75
C PHE A 150 -7.39 -1.56 -12.19
N GLN A 151 -7.85 -2.74 -12.60
CA GLN A 151 -7.75 -3.17 -13.99
C GLN A 151 -8.43 -2.14 -14.90
N LYS A 152 -7.75 -1.72 -15.98
CA LYS A 152 -8.23 -0.63 -16.83
C LYS A 152 -9.60 -0.93 -17.45
N ILE A 153 -9.90 -2.20 -17.68
CA ILE A 153 -11.19 -2.66 -18.19
C ILE A 153 -12.34 -2.40 -17.20
N ASN A 154 -12.05 -2.40 -15.89
CA ASN A 154 -13.03 -2.16 -14.82
C ASN A 154 -13.24 -0.67 -14.50
N ARG A 155 -12.67 0.25 -15.28
CA ARG A 155 -12.78 1.71 -15.05
C ARG A 155 -14.18 2.29 -15.21
N ASN A 156 -15.07 1.56 -15.87
CA ASN A 156 -16.44 1.98 -16.14
C ASN A 156 -17.36 0.79 -15.94
N PHE A 157 -18.39 0.96 -15.09
CA PHE A 157 -19.37 -0.08 -14.78
C PHE A 157 -20.02 -0.69 -16.02
N ARG A 158 -20.15 0.07 -17.12
CA ARG A 158 -20.71 -0.40 -18.39
C ARG A 158 -19.81 -1.40 -19.13
N LEU A 159 -18.52 -1.43 -18.80
CA LEU A 159 -17.52 -2.30 -19.43
C LEU A 159 -17.13 -3.49 -18.53
N VAL A 160 -17.65 -3.53 -17.30
CA VAL A 160 -17.32 -4.57 -16.33
C VAL A 160 -18.05 -5.85 -16.69
N ASN A 161 -17.28 -6.92 -16.90
CA ASN A 161 -17.82 -8.27 -16.88
C ASN A 161 -17.78 -8.79 -15.44
N LEU A 162 -18.94 -9.01 -14.82
CA LEU A 162 -19.04 -9.47 -13.43
C LEU A 162 -18.32 -10.81 -13.18
N SER A 163 -18.30 -11.71 -14.16
CA SER A 163 -17.60 -13.00 -14.04
C SER A 163 -16.07 -12.87 -13.99
N ARG A 164 -15.53 -11.72 -14.43
CA ARG A 164 -14.09 -11.43 -14.47
C ARG A 164 -13.71 -10.20 -13.64
N PHE A 165 -14.64 -9.72 -12.82
CA PHE A 165 -14.42 -8.55 -11.99
C PHE A 165 -13.35 -8.88 -10.95
N THR A 166 -12.29 -8.07 -10.93
CA THR A 166 -11.29 -8.10 -9.87
C THR A 166 -11.43 -6.80 -9.07
N PRO A 167 -11.58 -6.87 -7.74
CA PRO A 167 -11.68 -5.67 -6.93
C PRO A 167 -10.42 -4.81 -7.06
N PRO A 168 -10.53 -3.48 -6.91
CA PRO A 168 -9.37 -2.61 -6.85
C PRO A 168 -8.40 -3.00 -5.73
N TRP A 169 -7.11 -2.81 -5.98
CA TRP A 169 -6.06 -2.88 -4.97
C TRP A 169 -5.82 -1.49 -4.38
N THR A 170 -5.48 -1.44 -3.10
CA THR A 170 -4.96 -0.24 -2.45
C THR A 170 -3.50 -0.46 -2.12
N VAL A 171 -2.64 0.44 -2.58
CA VAL A 171 -1.23 0.48 -2.18
C VAL A 171 -0.98 1.75 -1.39
N ALA A 172 -0.06 1.66 -0.44
CA ALA A 172 0.21 2.76 0.47
C ALA A 172 1.70 2.84 0.82
N ILE A 173 2.19 4.07 0.98
CA ILE A 173 3.53 4.36 1.49
C ILE A 173 3.46 5.36 2.63
N LYS A 174 4.42 5.28 3.56
CA LYS A 174 4.53 6.25 4.65
C LYS A 174 5.47 7.38 4.21
N GLY A 175 4.94 8.60 4.10
CA GLY A 175 5.77 9.79 3.91
C GLY A 175 6.04 10.47 5.26
N MET A 176 7.28 10.92 5.49
CA MET A 176 7.66 11.69 6.67
C MET A 176 8.68 12.78 6.32
N GLY A 177 8.64 13.89 7.03
CA GLY A 177 9.67 14.92 7.03
C GLY A 177 9.53 15.85 8.23
N HIS A 178 10.46 16.78 8.41
CA HIS A 178 10.43 17.69 9.54
C HIS A 178 11.02 19.06 9.24
N THR A 179 10.62 20.09 10.00
CA THR A 179 11.09 21.48 9.87
C THR A 179 11.96 21.93 11.05
N MET A 180 12.53 20.96 11.77
CA MET A 180 13.34 21.17 12.98
C MET A 180 14.74 21.79 12.73
N GLY A 181 15.21 21.89 11.48
CA GLY A 181 16.60 22.24 11.16
C GLY A 181 17.04 23.69 11.49
N GLY A 182 16.11 24.57 11.85
CA GLY A 182 16.40 25.97 12.18
C GLY A 182 16.85 26.23 13.62
N THR A 183 16.70 25.27 14.53
CA THR A 183 17.09 25.40 15.95
C THR A 183 18.05 24.28 16.34
N ARG A 184 19.05 24.60 17.17
CA ARG A 184 19.90 23.57 17.77
C ARG A 184 19.02 22.71 18.67
N ASN A 185 18.77 21.50 18.22
CA ASN A 185 18.06 20.49 18.98
C ASN A 185 19.07 19.41 19.34
N ASP A 186 19.27 19.17 20.63
CA ASP A 186 20.17 18.13 21.11
C ASP A 186 19.31 16.89 21.44
N PRO A 187 19.11 15.93 20.51
CA PRO A 187 18.25 14.78 20.76
C PRO A 187 18.81 13.94 21.90
N ARG A 188 17.98 13.65 22.91
CA ARG A 188 18.34 12.80 24.04
C ARG A 188 17.48 11.54 24.03
N LEU A 189 18.11 10.40 23.82
CA LEU A 189 17.45 9.10 23.81
C LEU A 189 18.05 8.20 24.88
N ASP A 190 17.23 7.81 25.84
CA ASP A 190 17.56 6.80 26.83
C ASP A 190 17.00 5.45 26.38
N ILE A 191 17.83 4.42 26.43
CA ILE A 191 17.46 3.05 26.07
C ILE A 191 17.59 2.19 27.32
N SER A 192 16.51 1.53 27.72
CA SER A 192 16.49 0.66 28.91
C SER A 192 17.55 -0.44 28.88
N GLU A 193 17.82 -1.02 27.71
CA GLU A 193 18.82 -2.07 27.50
C GLU A 193 19.60 -1.81 26.20
N SER A 194 20.90 -1.49 26.32
CA SER A 194 21.78 -1.33 25.15
C SER A 194 22.22 -2.67 24.53
N ASN A 195 22.06 -3.78 25.27
CA ASN A 195 22.37 -5.13 24.83
C ASN A 195 21.16 -6.04 25.09
N ILE A 196 20.38 -6.31 24.05
CA ILE A 196 19.19 -7.16 24.11
C ILE A 196 19.62 -8.64 24.09
N ARG A 197 19.27 -9.38 25.14
CA ARG A 197 19.58 -10.82 25.26
C ARG A 197 18.30 -11.64 25.18
N PHE A 198 18.21 -12.52 24.19
CA PHE A 198 17.11 -13.47 24.08
C PHE A 198 17.35 -14.69 24.97
N ARG A 199 16.28 -15.22 25.56
CA ARG A 199 16.33 -16.51 26.24
C ARG A 199 16.51 -17.64 25.23
N ALA A 200 17.14 -18.73 25.65
CA ALA A 200 17.23 -19.95 24.86
C ALA A 200 15.82 -20.40 24.41
N CYS A 201 15.69 -20.75 23.13
CA CYS A 201 14.47 -21.28 22.53
C CYS A 201 14.80 -22.49 21.66
N HIS A 202 13.81 -23.34 21.38
CA HIS A 202 14.01 -24.49 20.51
C HIS A 202 13.99 -24.07 19.04
N ALA A 203 14.53 -24.92 18.16
CA ALA A 203 14.45 -24.71 16.73
C ALA A 203 12.97 -24.66 16.28
N GLY A 204 12.57 -23.56 15.66
CA GLY A 204 11.18 -23.30 15.24
C GLY A 204 10.39 -22.40 16.19
N ASP A 205 10.85 -22.23 17.44
CA ASP A 205 10.23 -21.34 18.41
C ASP A 205 10.63 -19.87 18.19
N ARG A 206 9.80 -18.95 18.68
CA ARG A 206 10.07 -17.51 18.68
C ARG A 206 10.24 -17.01 20.11
N SER A 207 11.31 -16.25 20.35
CA SER A 207 11.56 -15.54 21.61
C SER A 207 11.38 -14.04 21.38
N TYR A 208 10.79 -13.33 22.34
CA TYR A 208 10.48 -11.91 22.25
C TYR A 208 11.11 -11.18 23.42
N GLN A 209 11.70 -10.01 23.15
CA GLN A 209 12.21 -9.08 24.17
C GLN A 209 11.67 -7.69 23.83
N VAL A 210 11.37 -6.90 24.85
CA VAL A 210 10.90 -5.52 24.70
C VAL A 210 11.96 -4.60 25.28
N ALA A 211 12.46 -3.68 24.48
CA ALA A 211 13.31 -2.58 24.93
C ALA A 211 12.51 -1.29 24.92
N MET A 212 12.57 -0.56 26.03
CA MET A 212 11.99 0.78 26.15
C MET A 212 12.95 1.83 25.63
N LEU A 213 12.41 2.73 24.79
CA LEU A 213 13.04 3.94 24.29
C LEU A 213 12.35 5.13 24.95
N THR A 214 13.10 6.01 25.62
CA THR A 214 12.58 7.17 26.33
C THR A 214 13.26 8.43 25.81
N ASN A 215 12.47 9.47 25.54
CA ASN A 215 12.96 10.78 25.15
C ASN A 215 12.87 11.73 26.36
N PRO A 216 13.91 11.87 27.20
CA PRO A 216 13.92 12.85 28.29
C PRO A 216 14.17 14.30 27.81
N GLY A 217 14.33 14.51 26.50
CA GLY A 217 14.55 15.83 25.92
C GLY A 217 13.27 16.65 25.78
N ASP A 218 13.42 17.87 25.27
CA ASP A 218 12.32 18.77 24.88
C ASP A 218 12.04 18.74 23.37
N THR A 219 12.80 17.91 22.63
CA THR A 219 12.75 17.80 21.19
C THR A 219 12.25 16.42 20.80
N ARG A 220 11.30 16.34 19.86
CA ARG A 220 10.89 15.07 19.24
C ARG A 220 12.07 14.34 18.60
N ILE A 221 12.10 13.01 18.72
CA ILE A 221 13.15 12.15 18.16
C ILE A 221 12.55 11.20 17.15
N SER A 222 13.02 11.23 15.90
CA SER A 222 12.77 10.13 14.96
C SER A 222 13.80 9.01 15.18
N TYR A 223 13.34 7.76 15.14
CA TYR A 223 14.21 6.58 15.16
C TYR A 223 13.92 5.69 13.96
N ARG A 224 14.97 5.00 13.51
CA ARG A 224 14.90 3.93 12.51
C ARG A 224 15.79 2.78 12.99
N ILE A 225 15.22 1.59 13.04
CA ILE A 225 15.94 0.35 13.31
C ILE A 225 16.56 -0.09 11.99
N LEU A 226 17.89 -0.06 11.95
CA LEU A 226 18.64 -0.51 10.79
C LEU A 226 18.55 -2.04 10.66
N PRO A 227 18.56 -2.58 9.44
CA PRO A 227 18.77 -4.01 9.26
C PRO A 227 20.09 -4.42 9.92
N PRO A 228 20.24 -5.68 10.36
CA PRO A 228 21.49 -6.15 10.94
C PRO A 228 22.66 -5.84 9.99
N ALA A 229 23.59 -4.99 10.44
CA ALA A 229 24.83 -4.75 9.74
C ALA A 229 25.64 -6.06 9.79
N ASP A 230 25.70 -6.75 8.66
CA ASP A 230 26.50 -7.95 8.41
C ASP A 230 26.23 -9.20 9.27
N ALA A 231 25.28 -10.02 8.78
CA ALA A 231 25.46 -11.47 8.76
C ALA A 231 26.21 -11.94 7.49
N THR A 232 26.94 -11.03 6.84
CA THR A 232 27.64 -11.26 5.56
C THR A 232 29.07 -11.77 5.73
N GLU A 233 29.55 -11.93 6.97
CA GLU A 233 30.86 -12.53 7.27
C GLU A 233 30.80 -13.99 7.79
N LEU A 234 29.66 -14.70 7.65
CA LEU A 234 29.65 -16.15 7.90
C LEU A 234 29.31 -16.98 6.65
N SER A 235 30.40 -17.49 6.06
CA SER A 235 30.52 -18.65 5.17
C SER A 235 29.90 -18.55 3.76
N THR A 236 30.78 -18.56 2.77
CA THR A 236 30.57 -18.72 1.33
C THR A 236 30.02 -20.09 0.91
N SER A 237 29.19 -20.75 1.72
CA SER A 237 28.72 -22.12 1.46
C SER A 237 27.22 -22.31 1.26
N ASP A 238 26.40 -21.25 1.22
CA ASP A 238 24.95 -21.41 0.98
C ASP A 238 24.42 -20.45 -0.10
N LEU A 239 24.93 -20.61 -1.32
CA LEU A 239 24.33 -20.03 -2.53
C LEU A 239 23.01 -20.77 -2.82
N GLY A 240 21.90 -20.28 -2.26
CA GLY A 240 20.57 -20.73 -2.71
C GLY A 240 19.40 -20.58 -1.73
N ARG A 241 19.61 -20.17 -0.48
CA ARG A 241 18.49 -19.90 0.46
C ARG A 241 18.29 -18.40 0.67
N PRO A 242 17.05 -17.89 0.64
CA PRO A 242 16.78 -16.53 1.09
C PRO A 242 17.27 -16.42 2.53
N SER A 243 18.20 -15.50 2.80
CA SER A 243 18.82 -15.32 4.12
C SER A 243 17.73 -15.11 5.16
N SER A 244 17.50 -16.12 6.00
CA SER A 244 16.63 -15.98 7.17
C SER A 244 17.33 -15.07 8.17
N VAL A 245 16.94 -13.80 8.19
CA VAL A 245 17.44 -12.86 9.21
C VAL A 245 16.87 -13.34 10.57
N PRO A 246 17.73 -13.75 11.52
CA PRO A 246 17.28 -14.39 12.76
C PRO A 246 16.60 -13.40 13.72
N PHE A 247 16.92 -12.11 13.60
CA PHE A 247 16.37 -11.05 14.45
C PHE A 247 15.41 -10.16 13.67
N ARG A 248 14.29 -9.82 14.32
CA ARG A 248 13.32 -8.84 13.82
C ARG A 248 12.96 -7.91 14.96
N ALA A 249 12.75 -6.65 14.62
CA ALA A 249 12.29 -5.64 15.56
C ALA A 249 11.03 -4.97 15.02
N TRP A 250 10.14 -4.57 15.92
CA TRP A 250 8.92 -3.85 15.58
C TRP A 250 8.55 -2.89 16.72
N PRO A 251 8.08 -1.66 16.43
CA PRO A 251 8.10 -1.00 15.12
C PRO A 251 9.53 -0.71 14.62
N THR A 252 9.74 -0.72 13.31
CA THR A 252 11.06 -0.47 12.69
C THR A 252 11.44 1.00 12.59
N GLN A 253 10.48 1.91 12.75
CA GLN A 253 10.72 3.34 12.78
C GLN A 253 9.54 4.05 13.45
N GLY A 254 9.79 5.27 13.92
CA GLY A 254 8.75 6.09 14.53
C GLY A 254 9.28 7.41 15.06
N ILE A 255 8.40 8.15 15.74
CA ILE A 255 8.70 9.40 16.42
C ILE A 255 8.40 9.22 17.91
N ILE A 256 9.32 9.62 18.77
CA ILE A 256 9.19 9.64 20.22
C ILE A 256 8.99 11.10 20.64
N LEU A 257 7.86 11.37 21.27
CA LEU A 257 7.54 12.69 21.81
C LEU A 257 8.33 12.94 23.12
N PRO A 258 8.60 14.21 23.47
CA PRO A 258 9.04 14.60 24.81
C PRO A 258 8.10 14.11 25.91
#